data_AF-A0A7L3MLK5-F1
#
_entry.id   AF-A0A7L3MLK5-F1
#
_cell.length_a   1.000
_cell.length_b   1.000
_cell.length_c   1.000
_cell.angle_alpha   90.00
_cell.angle_beta   90.00
_cell.angle_gamma   90.00
#
_symmetry.space_group_name_H-M   'P 1'
#
loop_
_entity.id
_entity.type
_entity.pdbx_description
1 polymer ?
#
loop_
_entity_poly.entity_id
_entity_poly.type
_entity_poly.pdbx_seq_one_letter_code
_entity_poly.pdbx_strand_id
1 'polypeptide(L)'
;RCCQVHDNCYTQAMKMESCRFLLDNPYTKHYRFSCSDGQITCSSKNKECAMFICNCDRAAAMCFSKAPYNPAYKELDTDKYCK
;
A
#
# COMPACT_ATOMS: atom_id res chain seq x y z
N ARG A 1 3.45 11.87 -3.54
CA ARG A 1 4.67 11.07 -3.22
C ARG A 1 4.34 9.78 -2.48
N CYS A 2 3.60 9.80 -1.36
CA CYS A 2 3.21 8.57 -0.66
C CYS A 2 2.51 7.54 -1.59
N CYS A 3 1.51 7.97 -2.37
CA CYS A 3 0.80 7.08 -3.31
C CYS A 3 1.74 6.49 -4.37
N GLN A 4 2.60 7.30 -5.01
CA GLN A 4 3.56 6.80 -5.99
C GLN A 4 4.49 5.71 -5.44
N VAL A 5 4.96 5.85 -4.19
CA VAL A 5 5.77 4.81 -3.54
C VAL A 5 4.94 3.55 -3.26
N HIS A 6 3.67 3.72 -2.86
CA HIS A 6 2.72 2.63 -2.66
C HIS A 6 2.43 1.88 -3.97
N ASP A 7 2.18 2.58 -5.07
CA ASP A 7 1.97 2.01 -6.41
C ASP A 7 3.21 1.22 -6.88
N ASN A 8 4.41 1.77 -6.64
CA ASN A 8 5.67 1.08 -6.91
C ASN A 8 5.86 -0.17 -6.03
N CYS A 9 5.37 -0.14 -4.79
CA CYS A 9 5.38 -1.28 -3.89
C CYS A 9 4.44 -2.38 -4.40
N TYR A 10 3.22 -2.02 -4.83
CA TYR A 10 2.27 -2.94 -5.45
C TYR A 10 2.79 -3.53 -6.75
N THR A 11 3.49 -2.73 -7.57
CA THR A 11 4.17 -3.21 -8.77
C THR A 11 5.25 -4.25 -8.45
N GLN A 12 5.96 -4.11 -7.34
CA GLN A 12 6.91 -5.14 -6.89
C GLN A 12 6.18 -6.38 -6.39
N ALA A 13 5.12 -6.23 -5.61
CA ALA A 13 4.31 -7.35 -5.14
C ALA A 13 3.78 -8.20 -6.30
N MET A 14 3.28 -7.58 -7.38
CA MET A 14 2.83 -8.30 -8.60
C MET A 14 3.94 -9.09 -9.31
N LYS A 15 5.20 -8.78 -9.07
CA LYS A 15 6.36 -9.48 -9.64
C LYS A 15 6.90 -10.59 -8.72
N MET A 16 6.45 -10.67 -7.47
CA MET A 16 6.90 -11.68 -6.52
C MET A 16 6.30 -13.04 -6.89
N GLU A 17 7.14 -14.08 -6.92
CA GLU A 17 6.68 -15.45 -7.16
C GLU A 17 5.66 -15.90 -6.10
N SER A 18 5.84 -15.43 -4.85
CA SER A 18 4.93 -15.70 -3.74
C SER A 18 3.55 -15.05 -3.90
N CYS A 19 3.38 -14.13 -4.87
CA CYS A 19 2.14 -13.41 -5.19
C CYS A 19 1.56 -13.77 -6.58
N ARG A 20 1.98 -14.88 -7.20
CA ARG A 20 1.69 -15.15 -8.63
C ARG A 20 0.36 -15.87 -8.90
N PHE A 21 -0.36 -16.34 -7.87
CA PHE A 21 -1.62 -17.10 -8.03
C PHE A 21 -2.83 -16.18 -8.30
N LEU A 22 -3.85 -16.72 -8.97
CA LEU A 22 -4.97 -15.97 -9.58
C LEU A 22 -5.77 -15.02 -8.65
N LEU A 23 -5.71 -15.23 -7.33
CA LEU A 23 -6.36 -14.37 -6.31
C LEU A 23 -5.35 -13.60 -5.43
N ASP A 24 -4.06 -13.73 -5.72
CA ASP A 24 -2.94 -13.21 -4.93
C ASP A 24 -2.38 -11.91 -5.51
N ASN A 25 -3.25 -11.02 -6.00
CA ASN A 25 -2.82 -9.68 -6.38
C ASN A 25 -2.90 -8.72 -5.16
N PRO A 26 -2.15 -7.60 -5.18
CA PRO A 26 -2.12 -6.64 -4.06
C PRO A 26 -3.48 -6.03 -3.69
N TYR A 27 -4.45 -6.08 -4.59
CA TYR A 27 -5.78 -5.51 -4.41
C TYR A 27 -6.76 -6.52 -3.77
N THR A 28 -6.53 -7.83 -3.91
CA THR A 28 -7.44 -8.88 -3.44
C THR A 28 -6.85 -9.76 -2.34
N LYS A 29 -5.52 -9.74 -2.14
CA LYS A 29 -4.86 -10.55 -1.11
C LYS A 29 -5.18 -10.03 0.29
N HIS A 30 -5.90 -10.83 1.07
CA HIS A 30 -6.06 -10.56 2.49
C HIS A 30 -4.76 -10.80 3.26
N TYR A 31 -4.47 -9.90 4.19
CA TYR A 31 -3.38 -10.00 5.15
C TYR A 31 -3.87 -9.66 6.55
N ARG A 32 -3.11 -10.07 7.56
CA ARG A 32 -3.42 -9.86 8.97
C ARG A 32 -2.59 -8.70 9.53
N PHE A 33 -3.24 -7.75 10.15
CA PHE A 33 -2.58 -6.64 10.85
C PHE A 33 -3.31 -6.33 12.17
N SER A 34 -2.64 -5.58 13.03
CA SER A 34 -3.25 -4.92 14.19
C SER A 34 -2.92 -3.44 14.17
N CYS A 35 -3.74 -2.64 14.85
CA CYS A 35 -3.52 -1.22 15.07
C CYS A 35 -3.73 -0.92 16.55
N SER A 36 -2.75 -0.31 17.20
CA SER A 36 -2.86 0.25 18.55
C SER A 36 -2.25 1.63 18.53
N ASP A 37 -2.97 2.64 19.04
CA ASP A 37 -2.46 4.01 19.19
C ASP A 37 -1.87 4.60 17.89
N GLY A 38 -2.51 4.30 16.76
CA GLY A 38 -2.05 4.74 15.43
C GLY A 38 -0.81 4.00 14.91
N GLN A 39 -0.29 3.01 15.64
CA GLN A 39 0.81 2.16 15.22
C GLN A 39 0.29 0.86 14.60
N ILE A 40 0.53 0.71 13.29
CA ILE A 40 0.16 -0.49 12.53
C ILE A 40 1.27 -1.54 12.64
N THR A 41 0.88 -2.78 12.92
CA THR A 41 1.77 -3.95 12.96
C THR A 41 1.28 -5.04 12.02
N CYS A 42 2.13 -5.47 11.08
CA CYS A 42 1.86 -6.62 10.23
C CYS A 42 2.13 -7.92 10.98
N SER A 43 1.14 -8.82 11.01
CA SER A 43 1.24 -10.05 11.80
C SER A 43 2.31 -11.00 11.25
N SER A 44 3.13 -11.56 12.13
CA SER A 44 4.06 -12.65 11.79
C SER A 44 3.39 -13.91 11.25
N LYS A 45 2.06 -14.03 11.38
CA LYS A 45 1.26 -15.12 10.80
C LYS A 45 1.03 -14.96 9.29
N ASN A 46 1.39 -13.80 8.71
CA ASN A 46 1.29 -13.60 7.27
C ASN A 46 2.35 -14.42 6.53
N LYS A 47 1.93 -15.09 5.45
CA LYS A 47 2.86 -15.64 4.45
C LYS A 47 3.49 -14.49 3.64
N GLU A 48 4.58 -14.78 2.96
CA GLU A 48 5.44 -13.80 2.27
C GLU A 48 4.67 -12.72 1.49
N CYS A 49 3.80 -13.09 0.54
CA CYS A 49 3.02 -12.13 -0.24
C CYS A 49 2.13 -11.22 0.62
N ALA A 50 1.38 -11.83 1.56
CA ALA A 50 0.51 -11.09 2.48
C ALA A 50 1.32 -10.16 3.41
N MET A 51 2.51 -10.59 3.83
CA MET A 51 3.42 -9.78 4.64
C MET A 51 3.95 -8.59 3.84
N PHE A 52 4.33 -8.81 2.58
CA PHE A 52 4.86 -7.77 1.72
C PHE A 52 3.80 -6.69 1.45
N ILE A 53 2.60 -7.10 1.02
CA ILE A 53 1.48 -6.18 0.77
C ILE A 53 1.08 -5.43 2.04
N CYS A 54 0.99 -6.11 3.19
CA CYS A 54 0.73 -5.45 4.47
C CYS A 54 1.75 -4.34 4.77
N ASN A 55 3.04 -4.57 4.47
CA ASN A 55 4.07 -3.56 4.68
C ASN A 55 3.99 -2.41 3.69
N CYS A 56 3.57 -2.63 2.44
CA CYS A 56 3.24 -1.55 1.51
C CYS A 56 2.17 -0.63 2.10
N ASP A 57 1.07 -1.21 2.59
CA ASP A 57 -0.08 -0.46 3.11
C ASP A 57 0.24 0.23 4.44
N ARG A 58 0.95 -0.46 5.34
CA ARG A 58 1.49 0.12 6.57
C ARG A 58 2.35 1.34 6.27
N ALA A 59 3.29 1.23 5.33
CA ALA A 59 4.18 2.34 4.97
C ALA A 59 3.39 3.51 4.37
N ALA A 60 2.41 3.25 3.50
CA ALA A 60 1.55 4.26 2.92
C ALA A 60 0.71 4.98 3.99
N ALA A 61 0.05 4.24 4.88
CA ALA A 61 -0.74 4.81 5.97
C ALA A 61 0.11 5.69 6.90
N MET A 62 1.30 5.23 7.28
CA MET A 62 2.24 6.01 8.07
C MET A 62 2.80 7.23 7.32
N CYS A 63 2.86 7.19 5.99
CA CYS A 63 3.24 8.32 5.16
C CYS A 63 2.11 9.35 5.11
N PHE A 64 0.86 8.91 4.92
CA PHE A 64 -0.31 9.77 4.91
C PHE A 64 -0.54 10.49 6.23
N SER A 65 -0.29 9.84 7.38
CA SER A 65 -0.45 10.49 8.69
C SER A 65 0.56 11.62 8.95
N LYS A 66 1.68 11.64 8.21
CA LYS A 66 2.74 12.65 8.34
C LYS A 66 2.70 13.71 7.24
N ALA A 67 2.10 13.39 6.09
CA ALA A 67 2.03 14.30 4.97
C ALA A 67 0.91 15.34 5.17
N PRO A 68 1.12 16.62 4.82
CA PRO A 68 0.04 17.60 4.84
C PRO A 68 -1.02 17.26 3.80
N TYR A 69 -2.28 17.46 4.16
CA TYR A 69 -3.40 17.33 3.24
C TYR A 69 -3.71 18.68 2.58
N ASN A 70 -3.71 18.73 1.25
CA ASN A 70 -4.14 19.89 0.48
C ASN A 70 -5.47 19.58 -0.24
N PRO A 71 -6.60 20.15 0.20
CA PRO A 71 -7.90 19.92 -0.43
C PRO A 71 -7.96 20.30 -1.92
N ALA A 72 -7.16 21.28 -2.36
CA ALA A 72 -7.15 21.71 -3.75
C ALA A 72 -6.54 20.68 -4.72
N TYR A 73 -5.84 19.66 -4.20
CA TYR A 73 -5.30 18.56 -5.00
C TYR A 73 -6.24 17.35 -5.06
N LYS A 74 -7.37 17.37 -4.34
CA LYS A 74 -8.40 16.34 -4.47
C LYS A 74 -9.04 16.48 -5.85
N GLU A 75 -9.15 15.37 -6.58
CA GLU A 75 -9.78 15.32 -7.91
C GLU A 75 -9.14 16.31 -8.91
N LEU A 76 -7.84 16.56 -8.75
CA LEU A 76 -7.07 17.36 -9.71
C LEU A 76 -7.13 16.71 -11.11
N ASP A 77 -7.33 17.51 -12.15
CA ASP A 77 -7.30 17.07 -13.55
C ASP A 77 -5.94 16.44 -13.89
N THR A 78 -5.91 15.11 -13.88
CA THR A 78 -4.66 14.36 -14.06
C THR A 78 -4.13 14.48 -15.48
N ASP A 79 -5.00 14.58 -16.49
CA ASP A 79 -4.59 14.68 -17.90
C ASP A 79 -3.88 16.02 -18.17
N LYS A 80 -4.29 17.07 -17.46
CA LYS A 80 -3.68 18.39 -17.54
C LYS A 80 -2.41 18.53 -16.72
N TYR A 81 -2.39 17.99 -15.49
CA TYR A 81 -1.36 18.30 -14.49
C TYR A 81 -0.35 17.18 -14.21
N CYS A 82 -0.60 15.95 -14.66
CA CYS A 82 0.22 14.77 -14.37
C CYS A 82 0.69 14.06 -15.66
N LYS A 83 1.49 14.77 -16.48
CA LYS A 83 2.09 14.23 -17.71
C LYS A 83 3.32 13.37 -17.44
#